data_AF-A0A7W6WCE1-F1
#
_entry.id   AF-A0A7W6WCE1-F1
#
_cell.length_a   1.000
_cell.length_b   1.000
_cell.length_c   1.000
_cell.angle_alpha   90.00
_cell.angle_beta   90.00
_cell.angle_gamma   90.00
#
_symmetry.space_group_name_H-M   'P 1'
#
loop_
_entity.id
_entity.type
_entity.pdbx_description
1 polymer ?
#
loop_
_entity_poly.entity_id
_entity_poly.type
_entity_poly.pdbx_seq_one_letter_code
_entity_poly.pdbx_strand_id
1 'polypeptide(L)' 'MANPPRRPLNPMDAAEALFKPARKAAAPAVDRPALPKTKELVSLKIDSDVLAYFQEGGPGWQDRINETLRAVVRDKT' A
#
# COMPACT_ATOMS: atom_id res chain seq x y z
N MET A 1 42.63 -5.68 -47.87
CA MET A 1 41.70 -4.55 -47.67
C MET A 1 41.82 -4.15 -46.20
N ALA A 2 42.20 -2.90 -45.91
CA ALA A 2 42.44 -2.42 -44.55
C ALA A 2 41.12 -2.31 -43.77
N ASN A 3 41.09 -2.84 -42.54
CA ASN A 3 39.95 -2.69 -41.62
C ASN A 3 40.01 -1.29 -40.99
N PRO A 4 39.04 -0.39 -41.21
CA PRO A 4 39.08 0.95 -40.62
C PRO A 4 38.93 0.85 -39.08
N PRO A 5 39.62 1.72 -38.31
CA PRO A 5 39.49 1.73 -36.86
C PRO A 5 38.03 2.02 -36.48
N ARG A 6 37.43 1.14 -35.65
CA ARG A 6 36.05 1.24 -35.19
C ARG A 6 35.84 2.60 -34.53
N ARG A 7 35.09 3.48 -35.20
CA ARG A 7 34.65 4.78 -34.67
C ARG A 7 33.89 4.51 -33.36
N PRO A 8 34.34 5.00 -32.20
CA PRO A 8 33.58 4.84 -30.98
C PRO A 8 32.23 5.54 -31.15
N LEU A 9 31.18 4.79 -30.82
CA LEU A 9 29.79 5.22 -30.68
C LEU A 9 29.75 6.57 -29.94
N ASN A 10 28.92 7.50 -30.44
CA ASN A 10 28.90 8.93 -30.10
C ASN A 10 29.24 9.24 -28.63
N PRO A 11 30.12 10.23 -28.36
CA PRO A 11 30.52 10.60 -27.00
C PRO A 11 29.35 11.09 -26.13
N MET A 12 28.27 11.57 -26.76
CA MET A 12 27.05 11.98 -26.09
C MET A 12 26.28 10.80 -25.48
N ASP A 13 26.19 9.66 -26.20
CA ASP A 13 25.52 8.45 -25.70
C ASP A 13 26.28 7.85 -24.50
N ALA A 14 27.61 7.92 -24.52
CA ALA A 14 28.44 7.49 -23.39
C ALA A 14 28.21 8.37 -22.15
N ALA A 15 28.09 9.68 -22.33
CA ALA A 15 27.82 10.61 -21.23
C ALA A 15 26.41 10.39 -20.64
N GLU A 16 25.38 10.22 -21.46
CA GLU A 16 24.03 9.96 -20.96
C GLU A 16 23.92 8.65 -20.16
N ALA A 17 24.70 7.62 -20.51
CA ALA A 17 24.73 6.37 -19.74
C ALA A 17 25.32 6.55 -18.33
N LEU A 18 26.29 7.46 -18.16
CA LEU A 18 26.94 7.74 -16.88
C LEU A 18 26.07 8.56 -15.92
N PHE A 19 25.14 9.37 -16.44
CA PHE A 19 24.31 10.28 -15.63
C PHE A 19 22.85 9.84 -15.44
N LYS A 20 22.48 8.63 -15.88
CA LYS A 20 21.13 8.09 -15.62
C LYS A 20 20.90 7.92 -14.11
N PRO A 21 19.89 8.57 -13.50
CA PRO A 21 19.59 8.42 -12.09
C PRO A 21 19.08 6.99 -11.82
N ALA A 22 19.80 6.25 -10.99
CA ALA A 22 19.37 4.93 -10.55
C ALA A 22 18.04 5.04 -9.82
N ARG A 23 17.02 4.31 -10.29
CA ARG A 23 15.73 4.19 -9.61
C ARG A 23 15.99 3.60 -8.23
N LYS A 24 15.77 4.37 -7.16
CA LYS A 24 15.88 3.86 -5.79
C LYS A 24 14.88 2.71 -5.64
N ALA A 25 15.39 1.51 -5.38
CA ALA A 25 14.54 0.37 -5.06
C ALA A 25 13.70 0.74 -3.83
N ALA A 26 12.39 0.50 -3.91
CA ALA A 26 11.50 0.68 -2.77
C ALA A 26 12.03 -0.17 -1.61
N ALA A 27 12.12 0.43 -0.42
CA ALA A 27 12.57 -0.26 0.76
C ALA A 27 11.73 -1.55 0.98
N PRO A 28 12.35 -2.68 1.37
CA PRO A 28 11.62 -3.90 1.64
C PRO A 28 10.55 -3.63 2.70
N ALA A 29 9.34 -4.16 2.48
CA ALA A 29 8.26 -4.06 3.43
C ALA A 29 8.75 -4.59 4.77
N VAL A 30 8.75 -3.73 5.79
CA VAL A 30 9.10 -4.14 7.15
C VAL A 30 7.98 -5.05 7.61
N ASP A 31 8.22 -6.37 7.61
CA ASP A 31 7.33 -7.35 8.23
C ASP A 31 7.24 -7.04 9.73
N ARG A 32 6.20 -6.29 10.08
CA ARG A 32 5.89 -5.99 11.47
C ARG A 32 5.19 -7.24 12.02
N PRO A 33 5.71 -7.87 13.08
CA PRO A 33 5.07 -9.03 13.68
C PRO A 33 3.61 -8.70 14.00
N ALA A 34 2.70 -9.57 13.54
CA ALA A 34 1.27 -9.41 13.72
C ALA A 34 0.98 -9.37 15.23
N LEU A 35 0.67 -8.17 15.73
CA LEU A 35 0.29 -7.99 17.13
C LEU A 35 -0.94 -8.86 17.40
N PRO A 36 -0.96 -9.61 18.52
CA PRO A 36 -2.16 -10.34 18.92
C PRO A 36 -3.27 -9.30 19.13
N LYS A 37 -4.40 -9.46 18.42
CA LYS A 37 -5.57 -8.55 18.44
C LYS A 37 -5.49 -7.34 17.50
N THR A 38 -4.95 -7.54 16.29
CA THR A 38 -5.05 -6.57 15.19
C THR A 38 -6.44 -6.59 14.54
N LYS A 39 -6.84 -5.46 13.93
CA LYS A 39 -8.06 -5.39 13.11
C LYS A 39 -7.75 -6.04 11.77
N GLU A 40 -8.57 -7.00 11.36
CA GLU A 40 -8.43 -7.65 10.06
C GLU A 40 -9.32 -6.96 9.01
N LEU A 41 -8.77 -6.74 7.82
CA LEU A 41 -9.54 -6.21 6.69
C LEU A 41 -10.31 -7.36 6.07
N VAL A 42 -11.64 -7.31 6.18
CA VAL A 42 -12.55 -8.33 5.67
C VAL A 42 -13.54 -7.71 4.69
N SER A 43 -13.94 -8.47 3.67
CA SER A 43 -15.03 -8.09 2.77
C SER A 43 -16.35 -8.60 3.35
N LEU A 44 -17.13 -7.68 3.91
CA LEU A 44 -18.46 -7.94 4.48
C LEU A 44 -19.48 -7.03 3.80
N LYS A 45 -20.68 -7.57 3.52
CA LYS A 45 -21.82 -6.75 3.09
C LYS A 45 -22.55 -6.24 4.33
N ILE A 46 -22.81 -4.93 4.35
CA ILE A 46 -23.55 -4.23 5.39
C ILE A 46 -24.74 -3.56 4.73
N ASP A 47 -25.89 -3.56 5.39
CA ASP A 47 -27.08 -2.86 4.89
C ASP A 47 -26.82 -1.34 4.78
N SER A 48 -27.43 -0.72 3.77
CA SER A 48 -27.12 0.67 3.41
C SER A 48 -27.58 1.68 4.47
N ASP A 49 -28.68 1.40 5.15
CA ASP A 49 -29.24 2.21 6.23
C ASP A 49 -28.35 2.17 7.48
N VAL A 50 -27.86 0.99 7.84
CA VAL A 50 -26.89 0.79 8.94
C VAL A 50 -25.59 1.52 8.62
N LEU A 51 -25.08 1.41 7.39
CA LEU A 51 -23.87 2.11 6.97
C LEU A 51 -24.05 3.64 7.07
N ALA A 52 -25.17 4.16 6.57
CA ALA A 52 -25.49 5.58 6.62
C ALA A 52 -25.53 6.10 8.06
N TYR A 53 -26.22 5.40 8.96
CA TYR A 53 -26.31 5.74 10.38
C TYR A 53 -24.93 5.93 11.03
N PHE A 54 -23.98 5.01 10.78
CA PHE A 54 -22.64 5.14 11.36
C PHE A 54 -21.82 6.27 10.72
N GLN A 55 -21.98 6.47 9.40
CA GLN A 55 -21.27 7.51 8.64
C GLN A 55 -21.71 8.93 9.00
N GLU A 56 -22.99 9.14 9.34
CA GLU A 56 -23.52 10.44 9.78
C GLU A 56 -22.77 11.00 11.00
N GLY A 57 -22.29 10.14 11.89
CA GLY A 57 -21.47 10.54 13.04
C GLY A 57 -20.04 11.00 12.68
N GLY A 58 -19.69 11.08 11.40
CA GLY A 58 -18.41 11.60 10.92
C GLY A 58 -17.21 10.64 11.07
N PRO A 59 -15.97 11.17 11.12
CA PRO A 59 -14.75 10.37 11.20
C PRO A 59 -14.79 9.33 12.33
N GLY A 60 -14.20 8.16 12.10
CA GLY A 60 -14.18 7.05 13.07
C GLY A 60 -15.44 6.17 13.06
N TRP A 61 -16.32 6.31 12.06
CA TRP A 61 -17.52 5.47 11.95
C TRP A 61 -17.25 3.97 11.92
N GLN A 62 -16.13 3.54 11.33
CA GLN A 62 -15.69 2.14 11.32
C GLN A 62 -15.33 1.62 12.72
N ASP A 63 -14.79 2.48 13.58
CA ASP A 63 -14.48 2.11 14.95
C ASP A 63 -15.76 1.97 15.77
N ARG A 64 -16.74 2.87 15.57
CA ARG A 64 -18.05 2.79 16.23
C ARG A 64 -18.80 1.51 15.88
N ILE A 65 -18.90 1.16 14.61
CA ILE A 65 -19.56 -0.10 14.20
C ILE A 65 -18.84 -1.33 14.78
N ASN A 66 -17.50 -1.32 14.82
CA ASN A 66 -16.73 -2.40 15.42
C ASN A 66 -16.94 -2.50 16.95
N GLU A 67 -17.06 -1.39 17.67
CA GLU A 67 -17.40 -1.40 19.10
C GLU A 67 -18.82 -1.94 19.34
N THR A 68 -19.79 -1.60 18.50
CA THR A 68 -21.14 -2.20 18.56
C THR A 68 -21.09 -3.71 18.37
N LEU A 69 -20.35 -4.20 17.37
CA LEU A 69 -20.17 -5.64 17.16
C LEU A 69 -19.52 -6.33 18.37
N ARG A 70 -18.51 -5.70 18.99
CA ARG A 70 -17.88 -6.21 20.22
C ARG A 70 -18.85 -6.29 21.39
N ALA A 71 -19.69 -5.27 21.58
CA ALA A 71 -20.69 -5.24 22.64
C ALA A 71 -21.66 -6.41 22.49
N VAL A 72 -22.18 -6.67 21.28
CA VAL A 72 -23.08 -7.80 21.00
C VAL A 72 -22.41 -9.15 21.25
N VAL A 73 -21.14 -9.32 20.87
CA VAL A 73 -20.41 -10.58 21.12
C VAL A 73 -20.21 -10.82 22.62
N ARG A 74 -19.92 -9.78 23.41
CA ARG A 74 -19.80 -9.90 24.88
C ARG A 74 -21.12 -10.22 25.55
N ASP A 75 -22.22 -9.60 25.10
CA ASP A 75 -23.56 -9.80 25.66
C ASP A 75 -24.11 -11.20 25.36
N LYS A 76 -23.70 -11.80 24.24
CA LYS A 76 -24.04 -13.19 23.88
C LYS A 76 -23.28 -14.26 24.68
N THR A 77 -22.28 -13.88 25.49
CA THR A 77 -21.44 -14.79 26.27
C THR A 77 -21.84 -14.72 27.74
#